data_AF-A0A967IGW5-F1
#
_entry.id   AF-A0A967IGW5-F1
#
_cell.length_a   1.000
_cell.length_b   1.000
_cell.length_c   1.000
_cell.angle_alpha   90.00
_cell.angle_beta   90.00
_cell.angle_gamma   90.00
#
_symmetry.space_group_name_H-M   'P 1'
#
loop_
_entity.id
_entity.type
_entity.pdbx_description
1 polymer ?
#
loop_
_entity_poly.entity_id
_entity_poly.type
_entity_poly.pdbx_seq_one_letter_code
_entity_poly.pdbx_strand_id
1 'polypeptide(L)'
;NPPIDPLRESSVMSLETCIGREYNVFEETASHAHRALLPWPVLNYVKYQTLLNLDQRYYRNRRFSLNFDPAEEDLRSALEGLGETCIMAVQDGVTLVVLSDR
;
A
#
# COMPACT_ATOMS: atom_id res chain seq x y z
N ASN A 1 -28.70 -3.86 -5.23
CA ASN A 1 -28.06 -4.66 -6.31
C ASN A 1 -28.02 -6.14 -5.88
N PRO A 2 -28.12 -7.11 -6.82
CA PRO A 2 -28.01 -8.55 -6.50
C PRO A 2 -26.54 -8.98 -6.26
N PRO A 3 -26.28 -10.03 -5.46
CA PRO A 3 -24.94 -10.59 -5.25
C PRO A 3 -24.47 -11.40 -6.48
N ILE A 4 -23.14 -11.48 -6.67
CA ILE A 4 -22.46 -12.28 -7.70
C ILE A 4 -22.03 -13.62 -7.08
N ASP A 5 -22.13 -14.73 -7.81
CA ASP A 5 -21.68 -16.05 -7.35
C ASP A 5 -20.15 -16.22 -7.55
N PRO A 6 -19.35 -16.29 -6.47
CA PRO A 6 -17.89 -16.31 -6.59
C PRO A 6 -17.32 -17.62 -7.18
N LEU A 7 -18.12 -18.67 -7.27
CA LEU A 7 -17.70 -19.95 -7.87
C LEU A 7 -18.12 -20.02 -9.34
N ARG A 8 -19.40 -19.75 -9.61
CA ARG A 8 -19.97 -19.85 -10.96
C ARG A 8 -19.57 -18.68 -11.86
N GLU A 9 -19.30 -17.52 -11.27
CA GLU A 9 -18.96 -16.29 -11.98
C GLU A 9 -17.51 -15.83 -11.67
N SER A 10 -16.64 -16.76 -11.24
CA SER A 10 -15.24 -16.46 -10.92
C SER A 10 -14.47 -15.77 -12.06
N SER A 11 -14.81 -16.07 -13.32
CA SER A 11 -14.17 -15.45 -14.50
C SER A 11 -14.40 -13.94 -14.65
N VAL A 12 -15.44 -13.39 -14.02
CA VAL A 12 -15.72 -11.94 -14.03
C VAL A 12 -15.25 -11.25 -12.75
N MET A 13 -14.62 -12.01 -11.83
CA MET A 13 -14.06 -11.49 -10.59
C MET A 13 -12.53 -11.41 -10.68
N SER A 14 -11.93 -10.44 -9.97
CA SER A 14 -10.49 -10.34 -9.82
C SER A 14 -10.12 -9.84 -8.42
N LEU A 15 -9.01 -10.37 -7.90
CA LEU A 15 -8.34 -9.90 -6.69
C LEU A 15 -7.02 -9.19 -7.01
N GLU A 16 -6.80 -8.90 -8.29
CA GLU A 16 -5.63 -8.18 -8.74
C GLU A 16 -5.54 -6.83 -8.04
N THR A 17 -4.39 -6.58 -7.43
CA THR A 17 -4.10 -5.39 -6.66
C THR A 17 -2.95 -4.66 -7.32
N CYS A 18 -3.14 -3.37 -7.57
CA CYS A 18 -2.18 -2.55 -8.29
C CYS A 18 -1.55 -1.53 -7.34
N ILE A 19 -0.22 -1.57 -7.21
CA ILE A 19 0.54 -0.75 -6.26
C ILE A 19 1.45 0.23 -6.99
N GLY A 20 1.44 1.51 -6.61
CA GLY A 20 2.30 2.56 -7.17
C GLY A 20 1.61 3.92 -7.13
N ARG A 21 2.27 4.94 -7.67
CA ARG A 21 1.67 6.28 -7.76
C ARG A 21 0.47 6.28 -8.71
N GLU A 22 -0.59 6.96 -8.32
CA GLU A 22 -1.70 7.29 -9.21
C GLU A 22 -1.41 8.63 -9.89
N TYR A 23 -1.65 8.69 -11.19
CA TYR A 23 -1.42 9.87 -12.01
C TYR A 23 -2.75 10.36 -12.59
N ASN A 24 -2.72 11.53 -13.20
CA ASN A 24 -3.91 12.15 -13.79
C ASN A 24 -4.48 11.31 -14.93
N VAL A 25 -5.71 10.84 -14.78
CA VAL A 25 -6.42 9.99 -15.75
C VAL A 25 -6.66 10.66 -17.11
N PHE A 26 -6.56 11.99 -17.20
CA PHE A 26 -6.74 12.73 -18.45
C PHE A 26 -5.44 12.92 -19.24
N GLU A 27 -4.30 12.52 -18.69
CA GLU A 27 -2.99 12.70 -19.31
C GLU A 27 -2.37 11.35 -19.66
N GLU A 28 -2.26 11.03 -20.95
CA GLU A 28 -1.60 9.79 -21.38
C GLU A 28 -0.08 9.95 -21.34
N THR A 29 0.57 9.40 -20.31
CA THR A 29 2.03 9.42 -20.17
C THR A 29 2.57 8.05 -19.80
N ALA A 30 3.81 7.73 -20.23
CA ALA A 30 4.48 6.47 -19.90
C ALA A 30 4.63 6.24 -18.37
N SER A 31 4.60 7.32 -17.58
CA SER A 31 4.66 7.26 -16.11
C SER A 31 3.54 6.42 -15.49
N HIS A 32 2.39 6.33 -16.15
CA HIS A 32 1.26 5.50 -15.73
C HIS A 32 1.59 4.01 -15.64
N ALA A 33 2.61 3.55 -16.36
CA ALA A 33 3.03 2.16 -16.38
C ALA A 33 3.89 1.75 -15.17
N HIS A 34 4.35 2.69 -14.33
CA HIS A 34 5.12 2.38 -13.12
C HIS A 34 4.21 1.88 -11.98
N ARG A 35 3.64 0.69 -12.20
CA ARG A 35 2.71 0.01 -11.30
C ARG A 35 3.14 -1.44 -11.08
N ALA A 36 3.25 -1.83 -9.81
CA ALA A 36 3.48 -3.20 -9.41
C ALA A 36 2.13 -3.93 -9.38
N LEU A 37 1.94 -4.89 -10.28
CA LEU A 37 0.72 -5.67 -10.38
C LEU A 37 0.85 -6.94 -9.53
N LEU A 38 -0.05 -7.11 -8.58
CA LEU A 38 -0.11 -8.28 -7.71
C LEU A 38 -1.36 -9.08 -8.08
N PRO A 39 -1.25 -10.38 -8.39
CA PRO A 39 -2.42 -11.18 -8.69
C PRO A 39 -3.36 -11.39 -7.49
N TRP A 40 -2.84 -11.18 -6.26
CA TRP A 40 -3.57 -11.35 -5.01
C TRP A 40 -3.06 -10.31 -3.99
N PRO A 41 -3.92 -9.80 -3.09
CA PRO A 41 -3.52 -8.85 -2.05
C PRO A 41 -2.70 -9.51 -0.92
N VAL A 42 -2.73 -10.85 -0.83
CA VAL A 42 -2.00 -11.61 0.19
C VAL A 42 -0.61 -11.98 -0.33
N LEU A 43 0.42 -11.48 0.35
CA LEU A 43 1.82 -11.70 -0.01
C LEU A 43 2.47 -12.70 0.94
N ASN A 44 3.20 -13.65 0.37
CA ASN A 44 4.18 -14.41 1.15
C ASN A 44 5.44 -13.56 1.38
N TYR A 45 6.32 -14.02 2.27
CA TYR A 45 7.54 -13.28 2.62
C TYR A 45 8.39 -12.93 1.40
N VAL A 46 8.56 -13.86 0.46
CA VAL A 46 9.38 -13.64 -0.74
C VAL A 46 8.78 -12.52 -1.60
N LYS A 47 7.48 -12.58 -1.93
CA LYS A 47 6.80 -11.53 -2.72
C LYS A 47 6.83 -10.17 -2.02
N TYR A 48 6.63 -10.16 -0.71
CA TYR A 48 6.72 -8.95 0.10
C TYR A 48 8.12 -8.32 0.00
N GLN A 49 9.19 -9.11 0.20
CA GLN A 49 10.56 -8.61 0.04
C GLN A 49 10.84 -8.15 -1.39
N THR A 50 10.35 -8.86 -2.41
CA THR A 50 10.48 -8.43 -3.80
C THR A 50 9.83 -7.06 -4.03
N LEU A 51 8.62 -6.84 -3.49
CA LEU A 51 7.92 -5.56 -3.60
C LEU A 51 8.71 -4.41 -2.96
N LEU A 52 9.29 -4.63 -1.78
CA LEU A 52 10.08 -3.60 -1.09
C LEU A 52 11.41 -3.29 -1.78
N ASN A 53 11.95 -4.23 -2.55
CA ASN A 53 13.22 -4.10 -3.26
C ASN A 53 13.06 -3.65 -4.73
N LEU A 54 11.84 -3.29 -5.16
CA LEU A 54 11.64 -2.66 -6.47
C LEU A 54 12.40 -1.33 -6.60
N ASP A 55 12.46 -0.80 -7.81
CA ASP A 55 13.17 0.46 -8.09
C ASP A 55 12.66 1.61 -7.20
N GLN A 56 13.52 2.07 -6.29
CA GLN A 56 13.18 3.06 -5.27
C GLN A 56 12.84 4.43 -5.86
N ARG A 57 13.14 4.71 -7.14
CA ARG A 57 12.67 5.93 -7.81
C ARG A 57 11.14 5.96 -7.91
N TYR A 58 10.52 4.79 -8.09
CA TYR A 58 9.08 4.65 -8.29
C TYR A 58 8.36 4.03 -7.09
N TYR A 59 9.06 3.20 -6.30
CA TYR A 59 8.48 2.41 -5.21
C TYR A 59 9.17 2.67 -3.86
N ARG A 60 9.66 3.90 -3.65
CA ARG A 60 10.27 4.31 -2.37
C ARG A 60 9.32 3.91 -1.24
N ASN A 61 9.81 3.11 -0.30
CA ASN A 61 8.99 2.60 0.80
C ASN A 61 9.52 3.07 2.15
N ARG A 62 8.63 3.14 3.14
CA ARG A 62 8.97 3.40 4.54
C ARG A 62 8.11 2.55 5.46
N ARG A 63 8.77 1.97 6.46
CA ARG A 63 8.12 1.17 7.51
C ARG A 63 7.79 2.06 8.71
N PHE A 64 6.60 1.86 9.25
CA PHE A 64 6.09 2.51 10.45
C PHE A 64 5.66 1.44 11.44
N SER A 65 6.06 1.60 12.69
CA SER A 65 5.59 0.74 13.76
C SER A 65 4.15 1.08 14.10
N LEU A 66 3.36 0.05 14.39
CA LEU A 66 2.02 0.17 14.96
C LEU A 66 2.04 0.07 16.50
N ASN A 67 3.22 -0.16 17.08
CA ASN A 67 3.39 -0.29 18.52
C ASN A 67 3.58 1.09 19.15
N PHE A 68 2.93 1.31 20.28
CA PHE A 68 3.08 2.50 21.12
C PHE A 68 3.15 2.07 22.60
N ASP A 69 3.70 2.92 23.45
CA ASP A 69 3.74 2.67 24.88
C ASP A 69 2.52 3.32 25.56
N PRO A 70 1.58 2.53 26.14
CA PRO A 70 0.41 3.07 26.82
C PRO A 70 0.76 3.84 28.11
N ALA A 71 2.00 3.75 28.61
CA ALA A 71 2.48 4.58 29.70
C ALA A 71 2.86 6.01 29.24
N GLU A 72 3.23 6.18 27.97
CA GLU A 72 3.70 7.45 27.40
C GLU A 72 2.59 8.21 26.66
N GLU A 73 1.71 7.50 25.94
CA GLU A 73 0.62 8.10 25.20
C GLU A 73 -0.64 7.22 25.13
N ASP A 74 -1.79 7.85 24.90
CA ASP A 74 -3.03 7.11 24.65
C ASP A 74 -3.15 6.67 23.18
N LEU A 75 -4.09 5.75 22.91
CA LEU A 75 -4.30 5.22 21.57
C LEU A 75 -4.66 6.30 20.54
N ARG A 76 -5.37 7.36 20.95
CA ARG A 76 -5.78 8.43 20.03
C ARG A 76 -4.56 9.21 19.59
N SER A 77 -3.73 9.66 20.53
CA SER A 77 -2.49 10.37 20.24
C SER A 77 -1.55 9.54 19.38
N ALA A 78 -1.40 8.24 19.68
CA ALA A 78 -0.58 7.33 18.87
C ALA A 78 -1.07 7.22 17.41
N LEU A 79 -2.38 7.14 17.20
CA LEU A 79 -2.97 7.08 15.86
C LEU A 79 -2.81 8.39 15.09
N GLU A 80 -3.02 9.53 15.77
CA GLU A 80 -2.83 10.86 15.18
C GLU A 80 -1.36 11.08 14.79
N GLY A 81 -0.42 10.76 15.68
CA GLY A 81 1.02 10.85 15.43
C GLY A 81 1.50 9.90 14.31
N LEU A 82 0.99 8.67 14.24
CA LEU A 82 1.26 7.76 13.13
C LEU A 82 0.77 8.35 11.80
N GLY A 83 -0.45 8.90 11.79
CA GLY A 83 -1.04 9.57 10.64
C GLY A 83 -0.19 10.74 10.14
N GLU A 84 0.22 11.65 11.03
CA GLU A 84 1.10 12.77 10.70
C GLU A 84 2.45 12.31 10.13
N THR A 85 3.07 11.31 10.75
CA THR A 85 4.36 10.79 10.29
C THR A 85 4.23 10.13 8.91
N CYS A 86 3.12 9.45 8.62
CA CYS A 86 2.83 8.89 7.31
C CYS A 86 2.64 9.98 6.25
N ILE A 87 1.89 11.05 6.58
CA ILE A 87 1.68 12.20 5.68
C ILE A 87 3.01 12.85 5.33
N MET A 88 3.85 13.14 6.34
CA MET A 88 5.18 13.74 6.13
C MET A 88 6.05 12.87 5.22
N ALA A 89 6.01 11.55 5.39
CA ALA A 89 6.79 10.64 4.56
C ALA A 89 6.30 10.61 3.10
N VAL A 90 4.98 10.63 2.89
CA VAL A 90 4.40 10.69 1.53
C VAL A 90 4.75 12.02 0.86
N GLN A 91 4.73 13.13 1.60
CA GLN A 91 5.17 14.45 1.11
C GLN A 91 6.67 14.47 0.74
N ASP A 92 7.51 13.72 1.46
CA ASP A 92 8.92 13.48 1.12
C ASP A 92 9.11 12.51 -0.07
N GLY A 93 8.02 12.02 -0.67
CA GLY A 93 8.05 11.18 -1.86
C GLY A 93 8.10 9.68 -1.58
N VAL A 94 7.83 9.23 -0.35
CA VAL A 94 7.51 7.82 -0.08
C VAL A 94 6.24 7.44 -0.85
N THR A 95 6.31 6.34 -1.61
CA THR A 95 5.19 5.82 -2.41
C THR A 95 4.51 4.65 -1.70
N LEU A 96 5.26 3.87 -0.92
CA LEU A 96 4.74 2.69 -0.21
C LEU A 96 4.88 2.86 1.29
N VAL A 97 3.76 2.91 1.99
CA VAL A 97 3.71 2.93 3.45
C VAL A 97 3.54 1.49 3.93
N VAL A 98 4.47 1.03 4.77
CA VAL A 98 4.45 -0.31 5.36
C VAL A 98 4.13 -0.17 6.85
N LEU A 99 2.90 -0.44 7.23
CA LEU A 99 2.50 -0.50 8.63
C LEU A 99 2.84 -1.88 9.20
N SER A 100 3.49 -1.94 10.37
CA SER A 100 3.83 -3.22 10.98
C SER A 100 3.82 -3.20 12.50
N ASP A 101 3.29 -4.27 13.07
CA ASP A 101 3.25 -4.64 14.48
C ASP A 101 4.51 -5.38 14.97
N ARG A 102 5.44 -5.71 14.06
CA ARG A 102 6.70 -6.40 14.42
C ARG A 102 7.83 -5.44 14.75
#